data_AF-A0A959T8P8-F1
#
_entry.id   AF-A0A959T8P8-F1
#
_cell.length_a   1.000
_cell.length_b   1.000
_cell.length_c   1.000
_cell.angle_alpha   90.00
_cell.angle_beta   90.00
_cell.angle_gamma   90.00
#
_symmetry.space_group_name_H-M   'P 1'
#
loop_
_entity.id
_entity.type
_entity.pdbx_description
1 polymer ?
#
loop_
_entity_poly.entity_id
_entity_poly.type
_entity_poly.pdbx_seq_one_letter_code
_entity_poly.pdbx_strand_id
1 'polypeptide(L)'
;PEVTDRIVAVLDEGEVDFVCLNFANPDMVGHTGVFDAIVKAVEATDSCARRVVESGLSREYAFVVIADHGNADKAVNPDGSPNTAHTTNPVPVYLVGAGDRHLHDGVLADVAPTILELMGIPAPEEMTGRSLLEKA
;
A
#
# COMPACT_ATOMS: atom_id res chain seq x y z
N PRO A 1 -8.78 -2.91 14.61
CA PRO A 1 -7.51 -2.34 15.09
C PRO A 1 -7.59 -0.83 15.05
N GLU A 2 -6.99 -0.13 16.03
CA GLU A 2 -7.26 1.30 16.27
C GLU A 2 -7.04 2.16 15.02
N VAL A 3 -5.97 1.93 14.27
CA VAL A 3 -5.67 2.67 13.02
C VAL A 3 -6.78 2.47 11.98
N THR A 4 -7.24 1.23 11.78
CA THR A 4 -8.34 0.91 10.86
C THR A 4 -9.64 1.57 11.29
N ASP A 5 -9.94 1.54 12.58
CA ASP A 5 -11.20 2.09 13.11
C ASP A 5 -11.22 3.61 12.95
N ARG A 6 -10.09 4.29 13.20
CA ARG A 6 -9.93 5.73 12.97
C ARG A 6 -10.05 6.10 11.50
N ILE A 7 -9.38 5.37 10.60
CA ILE A 7 -9.40 5.75 9.18
C ILE A 7 -10.76 5.48 8.53
N VAL A 8 -11.46 4.41 8.92
CA VAL A 8 -12.84 4.16 8.46
C VAL A 8 -13.75 5.30 8.90
N ALA A 9 -13.65 5.77 10.14
CA ALA A 9 -14.43 6.92 10.59
C ALA A 9 -14.16 8.19 9.77
N VAL A 10 -12.88 8.49 9.48
CA VAL A 10 -12.48 9.64 8.65
C VAL A 10 -13.03 9.52 7.22
N LEU A 11 -12.95 8.32 6.61
CA LEU A 11 -13.49 8.10 5.27
C LEU A 11 -15.03 8.21 5.25
N ASP A 12 -15.70 7.73 6.30
CA ASP A 12 -17.15 7.82 6.43
C ASP A 12 -17.66 9.26 6.62
N GLU A 13 -16.86 10.14 7.23
CA GLU A 13 -17.13 11.58 7.32
C GLU A 13 -17.02 12.27 5.94
N GLY A 14 -16.09 11.83 5.10
CA GLY A 14 -15.96 12.29 3.71
C GLY A 14 -15.38 13.70 3.56
N GLU A 15 -14.70 14.24 4.58
CA GLU A 15 -14.15 15.60 4.57
C GLU A 15 -12.72 15.70 4.00
N VAL A 16 -12.04 14.57 3.75
CA VAL A 16 -10.63 14.54 3.36
C VAL A 16 -10.44 14.13 1.91
N ASP A 17 -9.73 14.95 1.12
CA ASP A 17 -9.48 14.62 -0.30
C ASP A 17 -8.35 13.61 -0.52
N PHE A 18 -7.46 13.44 0.48
CA PHE A 18 -6.31 12.55 0.40
C PHE A 18 -5.98 11.90 1.75
N VAL A 19 -5.70 10.60 1.70
CA VAL A 19 -5.27 9.79 2.83
C VAL A 19 -3.99 9.05 2.48
N CYS A 20 -2.97 9.18 3.33
CA CYS A 20 -1.78 8.34 3.30
C CYS A 20 -1.76 7.46 4.56
N LEU A 21 -1.80 6.15 4.36
CA LEU A 21 -1.95 5.16 5.45
C LEU A 21 -0.85 4.10 5.35
N ASN A 22 -0.27 3.75 6.50
CA ASN A 22 0.70 2.66 6.62
C ASN A 22 0.20 1.60 7.61
N PHE A 23 0.25 0.33 7.20
CA PHE A 23 0.08 -0.82 8.09
C PHE A 23 1.45 -1.44 8.40
N ALA A 24 1.98 -1.16 9.59
CA ALA A 24 3.35 -1.54 9.97
C ALA A 24 3.54 -3.04 10.25
N ASN A 25 2.45 -3.80 10.41
CA ASN A 25 2.49 -5.17 10.93
C ASN A 25 3.40 -6.13 10.13
N PRO A 26 3.35 -6.19 8.78
CA PRO A 26 4.16 -7.15 8.03
C PRO A 26 5.66 -6.93 8.20
N ASP A 27 6.10 -5.68 8.34
CA ASP A 27 7.51 -5.34 8.52
C ASP A 27 7.97 -5.54 9.98
N MET A 28 7.27 -4.91 10.93
CA MET A 28 7.64 -4.95 12.34
C MET A 28 7.63 -6.37 12.90
N VAL A 29 6.68 -7.20 12.47
CA VAL A 29 6.63 -8.63 12.85
C VAL A 29 7.57 -9.46 11.97
N GLY A 30 7.79 -9.06 10.71
CA GLY A 30 8.81 -9.64 9.82
C GLY A 30 10.20 -9.68 10.45
N HIS A 31 10.59 -8.59 11.11
CA HIS A 31 11.85 -8.50 11.86
C HIS A 31 12.02 -9.51 13.02
N THR A 32 10.95 -10.19 13.44
CA THR A 32 11.06 -11.25 14.46
C THR A 32 11.59 -12.56 13.88
N GLY A 33 11.44 -12.79 12.56
CA GLY A 33 11.76 -14.05 11.90
C GLY A 33 10.87 -15.24 12.33
N VAL A 34 9.79 -15.00 13.10
CA VAL A 34 8.87 -16.05 13.57
C VAL A 34 7.76 -16.22 12.54
N PHE A 35 7.90 -17.22 11.66
CA PHE A 35 6.99 -17.44 10.52
C PHE A 35 5.50 -17.40 10.88
N ASP A 36 5.08 -18.14 11.91
CA ASP A 36 3.67 -18.19 12.32
C ASP A 36 3.14 -16.83 12.82
N ALA A 37 4.00 -15.99 13.40
CA ALA A 37 3.63 -14.64 13.81
C ALA A 37 3.52 -13.70 12.60
N ILE A 38 4.43 -13.85 11.62
CA ILE A 38 4.43 -13.11 10.36
C ILE A 38 3.15 -13.39 9.57
N VAL A 39 2.75 -14.66 9.46
CA VAL A 39 1.48 -15.04 8.80
C VAL A 39 0.30 -14.32 9.43
N LYS A 40 0.17 -14.36 10.77
CA LYS A 40 -0.92 -13.67 11.49
C LYS A 40 -0.86 -12.15 11.32
N ALA A 41 0.34 -11.57 11.22
CA ALA A 41 0.51 -10.15 10.98
C ALA A 41 0.00 -9.76 9.59
N VAL A 42 0.30 -10.56 8.57
CA VAL A 42 -0.19 -10.36 7.20
C VAL A 42 -1.71 -10.56 7.12
N GLU A 43 -2.26 -11.60 7.74
CA GLU A 43 -3.72 -11.83 7.80
C GLU A 43 -4.47 -10.68 8.49
N ALA A 44 -3.90 -10.14 9.57
CA ALA A 44 -4.46 -8.98 10.25
C ALA A 44 -4.44 -7.73 9.34
N THR A 45 -3.32 -7.50 8.63
CA THR A 45 -3.22 -6.40 7.65
C THR A 45 -4.23 -6.57 6.51
N ASP A 46 -4.39 -7.77 5.95
CA ASP A 46 -5.36 -8.07 4.91
C ASP A 46 -6.80 -7.74 5.35
N SER A 47 -7.21 -8.23 6.52
CA SER A 47 -8.54 -7.94 7.06
C SER A 47 -8.73 -6.45 7.33
N CYS A 48 -7.68 -5.71 7.69
CA CYS A 48 -7.75 -4.26 7.92
C CYS A 48 -7.83 -3.50 6.60
N ALA A 49 -6.98 -3.84 5.63
CA ALA A 49 -6.96 -3.24 4.30
C ALA A 49 -8.32 -3.39 3.62
N ARG A 50 -8.94 -4.58 3.68
CA ARG A 50 -10.30 -4.80 3.17
C ARG A 50 -11.30 -3.79 3.74
N ARG A 51 -11.32 -3.60 5.07
CA ARG A 51 -12.28 -2.67 5.71
C ARG A 51 -12.08 -1.23 5.24
N VAL A 52 -10.84 -0.79 5.09
CA VAL A 52 -10.52 0.57 4.61
C VAL A 52 -10.93 0.73 3.15
N VAL A 53 -10.59 -0.22 2.30
CA VAL A 53 -10.92 -0.20 0.87
C VAL A 53 -12.44 -0.22 0.66
N GLU A 54 -13.17 -1.10 1.34
CA GLU A 54 -14.63 -1.18 1.25
C GLU A 54 -15.32 0.13 1.72
N SER A 55 -14.86 0.72 2.83
CA SER A 55 -15.40 2.01 3.32
C SER A 55 -15.15 3.13 2.32
N GLY A 56 -13.92 3.33 1.84
CA GLY A 56 -13.64 4.41 0.89
C GLY A 56 -14.27 4.20 -0.48
N LEU A 57 -14.41 2.97 -0.97
CA LEU A 57 -15.13 2.69 -2.22
C LEU A 57 -16.60 3.11 -2.13
N SER A 58 -17.24 2.98 -0.96
CA SER A 58 -18.61 3.47 -0.73
C SER A 58 -18.74 5.00 -0.76
N ARG A 59 -17.60 5.70 -0.73
CA ARG A 59 -17.44 7.16 -0.73
C ARG A 59 -16.70 7.66 -1.97
N GLU A 60 -16.63 6.84 -3.02
CA GLU A 60 -16.03 7.18 -4.31
C GLU A 60 -14.52 7.49 -4.27
N TYR A 61 -13.80 7.00 -3.24
CA TYR A 61 -12.34 7.05 -3.22
C TYR A 61 -11.74 6.01 -4.17
N ALA A 62 -10.62 6.39 -4.79
CA ALA A 62 -9.70 5.48 -5.44
C ALA A 62 -8.52 5.16 -4.51
N PHE A 63 -7.92 3.99 -4.68
CA PHE A 63 -6.80 3.52 -3.87
C PHE A 63 -5.61 3.13 -4.73
N VAL A 64 -4.43 3.56 -4.31
CA VAL A 64 -3.14 3.04 -4.77
C VAL A 64 -2.56 2.21 -3.62
N VAL A 65 -2.69 0.89 -3.68
CA VAL A 65 -2.21 -0.03 -2.63
C VAL A 65 -0.82 -0.51 -3.00
N ILE A 66 0.18 -0.16 -2.18
CA ILE A 66 1.60 -0.48 -2.37
C ILE A 66 2.25 -0.99 -1.09
N ALA A 67 3.49 -1.48 -1.23
CA ALA A 67 4.45 -1.55 -0.13
C ALA A 67 5.65 -0.62 -0.42
N ASP A 68 6.36 -0.19 0.62
CA ASP A 68 7.59 0.60 0.51
C ASP A 68 8.83 -0.28 0.31
N HIS A 69 8.83 -1.49 0.86
CA HIS A 69 9.82 -2.54 0.61
C HIS A 69 9.28 -3.93 0.98
N GLY A 70 10.08 -4.98 0.75
CA GLY A 70 9.80 -6.32 1.25
C GLY A 70 10.43 -6.61 2.62
N ASN A 71 9.86 -7.59 3.32
CA ASN A 71 10.34 -8.20 4.57
C ASN A 71 9.63 -9.57 4.77
N ALA A 72 8.32 -9.54 5.03
CA ALA A 72 7.50 -10.71 5.32
C ALA A 72 7.47 -11.78 4.20
N ASP A 73 7.79 -11.40 2.97
CA ASP A 73 7.92 -12.26 1.79
C ASP A 73 9.11 -13.23 1.88
N LYS A 74 10.06 -13.01 2.81
CA LYS A 74 11.16 -13.94 3.06
C LYS A 74 11.48 -14.04 4.56
N ALA A 75 10.77 -14.92 5.25
CA ALA A 75 10.96 -15.17 6.68
C ALA A 75 12.10 -16.14 7.04
N VAL A 76 12.58 -16.97 6.09
CA VAL A 76 13.57 -18.02 6.35
C VAL A 76 14.67 -17.97 5.29
N ASN A 77 15.93 -18.09 5.72
CA ASN A 77 17.10 -18.13 4.84
C ASN A 77 17.30 -19.52 4.22
N PRO A 78 18.11 -19.65 3.15
CA PRO A 78 18.39 -20.95 2.53
C PRO A 78 19.00 -21.99 3.48
N ASP A 79 19.68 -21.56 4.55
CA ASP A 79 20.26 -22.43 5.58
C ASP A 79 19.27 -22.81 6.70
N GLY A 80 18.03 -22.35 6.61
CA GLY A 80 16.97 -22.60 7.60
C GLY A 80 16.96 -21.63 8.78
N SER A 81 17.90 -20.69 8.86
CA SER A 81 17.88 -19.65 9.90
C SER A 81 16.75 -18.63 9.66
N PRO A 82 16.19 -18.00 10.71
CA PRO A 82 15.24 -16.90 10.54
C PRO A 82 15.87 -15.73 9.78
N ASN A 83 15.12 -15.16 8.84
CA ASN A 83 15.48 -13.90 8.21
C ASN A 83 14.73 -12.76 8.89
N THR A 84 15.47 -11.80 9.42
CA THR A 84 14.95 -10.63 10.14
C THR A 84 15.25 -9.32 9.41
N ALA A 85 15.69 -9.37 8.16
CA ALA A 85 16.08 -8.21 7.37
C ALA A 85 15.11 -7.97 6.21
N HIS A 86 15.10 -6.74 5.70
CA HIS A 86 14.37 -6.40 4.48
C HIS A 86 14.85 -7.24 3.29
N THR A 87 14.00 -7.31 2.27
CA THR A 87 14.32 -7.95 0.99
C THR A 87 14.53 -6.90 -0.10
N THR A 88 15.15 -7.31 -1.20
CA THR A 88 15.23 -6.52 -2.45
C THR A 88 14.19 -6.98 -3.47
N ASN A 89 13.14 -7.68 -3.02
CA ASN A 89 12.07 -8.11 -3.89
C ASN A 89 11.25 -6.89 -4.34
N PRO A 90 10.71 -6.89 -5.57
CA PRO A 90 9.84 -5.83 -6.02
C PRO A 90 8.57 -5.78 -5.16
N VAL A 91 8.03 -4.57 -4.99
CA VAL A 91 6.78 -4.34 -4.24
C VAL A 91 5.58 -4.34 -5.20
N PRO A 92 4.40 -4.79 -4.76
CA PRO A 92 3.20 -4.68 -5.57
C PRO A 92 2.72 -3.23 -5.66
N VAL A 93 1.99 -2.94 -6.74
CA VAL A 93 1.15 -1.75 -6.86
C VAL A 93 -0.20 -2.15 -7.44
N TYR A 94 -1.28 -1.79 -6.75
CA TYR A 94 -2.65 -2.05 -7.20
C TYR A 94 -3.44 -0.76 -7.26
N LEU A 95 -4.22 -0.61 -8.33
CA LEU A 95 -5.19 0.47 -8.48
C LEU A 95 -6.60 -0.10 -8.25
N VAL A 96 -7.35 0.52 -7.33
CA VAL A 96 -8.71 0.10 -6.98
C VAL A 96 -9.64 1.31 -7.03
N GLY A 97 -10.85 1.15 -7.59
CA GLY A 97 -11.85 2.22 -7.64
C GLY A 97 -11.60 3.32 -8.69
N ALA A 98 -10.77 3.06 -9.72
CA ALA A 98 -10.38 4.05 -10.72
C ALA A 98 -10.91 3.77 -12.15
N GLY A 99 -12.04 3.07 -12.28
CA GLY A 99 -12.63 2.69 -13.57
C GLY A 99 -11.72 1.75 -14.38
N ASP A 100 -11.68 1.95 -15.72
CA ASP A 100 -10.87 1.15 -16.66
C ASP A 100 -9.40 1.61 -16.76
N ARG A 101 -8.91 2.34 -15.76
CA ARG A 101 -7.50 2.77 -15.71
C ARG A 101 -6.61 1.60 -15.31
N HIS A 102 -5.47 1.49 -15.98
CA HIS A 102 -4.47 0.46 -15.72
C HIS A 102 -3.13 1.09 -15.36
N LEU A 103 -2.30 0.31 -14.66
CA LEU A 103 -0.96 0.70 -14.26
C LEU A 103 0.08 -0.14 -15.03
N HIS A 104 1.18 0.49 -15.40
CA HIS A 104 2.40 -0.21 -15.82
C HIS A 104 3.41 -0.30 -14.67
N ASP A 105 4.45 -1.13 -14.84
CA ASP A 105 5.54 -1.25 -13.86
C ASP A 105 6.35 0.06 -13.74
N GLY A 106 6.93 0.31 -12.57
CA GLY A 106 7.79 1.48 -12.33
C GLY A 106 8.53 1.43 -10.99
N VAL A 107 8.84 2.60 -10.42
CA VAL A 107 9.58 2.75 -9.16
C VAL A 107 8.78 3.52 -8.11
N LEU A 108 9.23 3.53 -6.85
CA LEU A 108 8.53 4.25 -5.77
C LEU A 108 8.33 5.76 -6.04
N ALA A 109 9.27 6.39 -6.76
CA ALA A 109 9.17 7.80 -7.14
C ALA A 109 7.98 8.11 -8.07
N ASP A 110 7.40 7.09 -8.71
CA ASP A 110 6.30 7.20 -9.66
C ASP A 110 4.92 7.22 -8.98
N VAL A 111 4.84 6.82 -7.70
CA VAL A 111 3.59 6.74 -6.94
C VAL A 111 2.95 8.11 -6.72
N ALA A 112 3.74 9.12 -6.28
CA ALA A 112 3.20 10.45 -6.01
C ALA A 112 2.67 11.15 -7.29
N PRO A 113 3.39 11.16 -8.43
CA PRO A 113 2.84 11.63 -9.71
C PRO A 113 1.54 10.91 -10.12
N THR A 114 1.46 9.60 -9.89
CA THR A 114 0.25 8.80 -10.17
C THR A 114 -0.94 9.29 -9.35
N ILE A 115 -0.75 9.53 -8.05
CA ILE A 115 -1.78 10.07 -7.16
C ILE A 115 -2.23 11.46 -7.63
N LEU A 116 -1.30 12.35 -7.97
CA LEU A 116 -1.64 13.69 -8.46
C LEU A 116 -2.46 13.63 -9.75
N GLU A 117 -2.11 12.75 -10.70
CA GLU A 117 -2.88 12.56 -11.93
C GLU A 117 -4.29 12.01 -11.67
N LEU A 118 -4.45 11.07 -10.72
CA LEU A 118 -5.77 10.59 -10.28
C LEU A 118 -6.62 11.72 -9.69
N MET A 119 -6.00 12.64 -8.94
CA MET A 119 -6.64 13.81 -8.34
C MET A 119 -6.84 14.98 -9.32
N GLY A 120 -6.34 14.90 -10.55
CA GLY A 120 -6.40 15.99 -11.53
C GLY A 120 -5.51 17.19 -11.17
N ILE A 121 -4.48 16.98 -10.35
CA ILE A 121 -3.53 17.99 -9.90
C ILE A 121 -2.27 17.92 -10.77
N PRO A 122 -1.78 19.03 -11.35
CA PRO A 122 -0.51 19.02 -12.09
C PRO A 122 0.67 18.66 -11.19
N ALA A 123 1.50 17.71 -11.63
CA ALA A 123 2.75 17.40 -10.94
C ALA A 123 3.75 18.58 -11.08
N PRO A 124 4.43 18.98 -10.00
CA PRO A 124 5.44 20.04 -10.04
C PRO A 124 6.71 19.56 -10.77
N GLU A 125 7.51 20.48 -11.30
CA GLU A 125 8.72 20.15 -12.10
C GLU A 125 9.78 19.41 -11.27
N GLU A 126 9.80 19.58 -9.94
CA GLU A 126 10.69 18.88 -9.03
C GLU A 126 10.36 17.39 -8.89
N MET A 127 9.13 16.96 -9.19
CA MET A 127 8.76 15.55 -9.24
C MET A 127 9.22 14.93 -10.57
N THR A 128 10.40 14.31 -10.55
CA THR A 128 11.01 13.69 -11.73
C THR A 128 10.50 12.27 -12.03
N GLY A 129 9.77 11.66 -11.08
CA GLY A 129 9.03 10.42 -11.30
C GLY A 129 7.93 10.60 -12.35
N ARG A 130 7.46 9.50 -12.92
CA ARG A 130 6.43 9.50 -13.97
C ARG A 130 5.21 8.75 -13.48
N SER A 131 4.03 9.25 -13.77
CA SER A 131 2.79 8.51 -13.44
C SER A 131 2.84 7.10 -14.02
N LEU A 132 2.36 6.14 -13.23
CA LEU A 132 2.22 4.73 -13.58
C LEU A 132 0.97 4.46 -14.43
N LEU A 133 0.07 5.44 -14.56
CA LEU A 133 -1.14 5.29 -15.36
C LEU A 133 -0.79 5.07 -16.84
N GLU A 134 -1.36 4.02 -17.42
CA GLU A 134 -1.28 3.81 -18.86
C GLU A 134 -1.97 4.95 -19.60
N LYS A 135 -1.35 5.40 -20.69
CA LYS A 135 -1.95 6.40 -21.57
C LYS A 135 -3.11 5.76 -22.33
N ALA A 136 -4.23 6.48 -22.39
CA ALA A 136 -5.38 6.14 -23.23
C ALA A 136 -5.04 6.14 -24.73
#